data_AF-A0A8C2P9T5-F1
#
_entry.id   AF-A0A8C2P9T5-F1
#
_cell.length_a   1.000
_cell.length_b   1.000
_cell.length_c   1.000
_cell.angle_alpha   90.00
_cell.angle_beta   90.00
_cell.angle_gamma   90.00
#
_symmetry.space_group_name_H-M   'P 1'
#
loop_
_entity.id
_entity.type
_entity.pdbx_description
1 polymer ?
#
loop_
_entity_poly.entity_id
_entity_poly.type
_entity_poly.pdbx_seq_one_letter_code
_entity_poly.pdbx_strand_id
1 'polypeptide(L)'
;MSKGSFPGESQLLGHHLNLLMKNKGLRMLTQVVKLLSNKRSQAVGILMSSLHLDMKDIQHAVVNLDNSVVDLETLQALYENRAQSDELEKIEKHGRSSKDKENAKSLDKPEQFLYELSLIPNFSERVFCILFQSTFSESICSIRRKLELLQKLCETLKHGSGVMQVLGLVLAFGNYMNGGNNTRGQADGFGLDILPKLKDVKSSVSILSE
;
A
#
# COMPACT_ATOMS: atom_id res chain seq x y z
N MET A 1 77.76 -30.74 -35.91
CA MET A 1 76.37 -31.23 -36.09
C MET A 1 75.63 -31.07 -34.76
N SER A 2 74.96 -29.94 -34.52
CA SER A 2 74.10 -29.77 -33.34
C SER A 2 72.65 -30.07 -33.74
N LYS A 3 72.08 -31.12 -33.14
CA LYS A 3 70.67 -31.47 -33.28
C LYS A 3 69.85 -30.47 -32.45
N GLY A 4 68.94 -29.76 -33.10
CA GLY A 4 67.97 -28.87 -32.47
C GLY A 4 66.98 -29.68 -31.63
N SER A 5 66.79 -29.24 -30.37
CA SER A 5 65.83 -29.79 -29.43
C SER A 5 64.43 -29.29 -29.80
N PHE A 6 63.49 -30.19 -30.09
CA PHE A 6 62.09 -29.84 -30.31
C PHE A 6 61.46 -29.38 -28.98
N PRO A 7 60.63 -28.31 -28.98
CA PRO A 7 59.95 -27.86 -27.77
C PRO A 7 58.99 -28.95 -27.28
N GLY A 8 59.19 -29.38 -26.04
CA GLY A 8 58.50 -30.51 -25.43
C GLY A 8 57.00 -30.29 -25.28
N GLU A 9 56.25 -31.39 -25.35
CA GLU A 9 54.79 -31.48 -25.23
C GLU A 9 54.20 -30.71 -24.03
N SER A 10 54.98 -30.49 -22.98
CA SER A 10 54.61 -29.67 -21.81
C SER A 10 54.36 -28.18 -22.15
N GLN A 11 55.08 -27.61 -23.13
CA GLN A 11 54.86 -26.23 -23.58
C GLN A 11 53.58 -26.10 -24.41
N LEU A 12 53.25 -27.12 -25.22
CA LEU A 12 52.00 -27.18 -25.98
C LEU A 12 50.78 -27.36 -25.08
N LEU A 13 50.86 -28.21 -24.04
CA LEU A 13 49.80 -28.35 -23.04
C LEU A 13 49.59 -27.05 -22.25
N GLY A 14 50.67 -26.39 -21.83
CA GLY A 14 50.59 -25.12 -21.11
C GLY A 14 49.92 -24.01 -21.93
N HIS A 15 50.24 -23.92 -23.22
CA HIS A 15 49.64 -22.93 -24.12
C HIS A 15 48.17 -23.25 -24.44
N HIS A 16 47.81 -24.54 -24.54
CA HIS A 16 46.43 -24.99 -24.76
C HIS A 16 45.55 -24.77 -23.53
N LEU A 17 46.05 -25.02 -22.31
CA LEU A 17 45.34 -24.69 -21.07
C LEU A 17 45.09 -23.18 -20.95
N ASN A 18 46.09 -22.35 -21.28
CA ASN A 18 45.96 -20.89 -21.24
C ASN A 18 44.95 -20.37 -22.28
N LEU A 19 44.87 -20.99 -23.46
CA LEU A 19 43.85 -20.69 -24.47
C LEU A 19 42.45 -21.13 -24.01
N LEU A 20 42.32 -22.29 -23.35
CA LEU A 20 41.06 -22.76 -22.78
C LEU A 20 40.56 -21.87 -21.63
N MET A 21 41.47 -21.31 -20.83
CA MET A 21 41.13 -20.33 -19.79
C MET A 21 40.81 -18.94 -20.34
N LYS A 22 41.37 -18.55 -21.50
CA LYS A 22 41.01 -17.30 -22.20
C LYS A 22 39.71 -17.41 -23.01
N ASN A 23 39.41 -18.57 -23.60
CA ASN A 23 38.21 -18.77 -24.44
C ASN A 23 36.95 -19.19 -23.67
N LYS A 24 37.11 -19.75 -22.47
CA LYS A 24 36.00 -19.80 -21.52
C LYS A 24 36.12 -18.57 -20.66
N GLY A 25 35.28 -17.56 -20.93
CA GLY A 25 35.09 -16.40 -20.05
C GLY A 25 34.58 -16.83 -18.67
N LEU A 26 35.43 -17.49 -17.88
CA LEU A 26 35.25 -17.67 -16.45
C LEU A 26 35.43 -16.27 -15.84
N ARG A 27 34.35 -15.48 -15.92
CA ARG A 27 34.07 -14.50 -14.89
C ARG A 27 34.24 -15.28 -13.58
N MET A 28 35.24 -14.92 -12.77
CA MET A 28 35.27 -15.32 -11.37
C MET A 28 33.88 -14.99 -10.84
N LEU A 29 33.03 -16.01 -10.67
CA LEU A 29 31.73 -15.84 -10.05
C LEU A 29 32.06 -15.50 -8.61
N THR A 30 32.19 -14.21 -8.29
CA THR A 30 32.25 -13.71 -6.92
C THR A 30 31.08 -14.35 -6.20
N GLN A 31 31.39 -15.32 -5.35
CA GLN A 31 30.39 -16.15 -4.72
C GLN A 31 29.68 -15.28 -3.69
N VAL A 32 28.54 -14.71 -4.05
CA VAL A 32 27.75 -13.83 -3.17
C VAL A 32 26.98 -14.62 -2.13
N VAL A 33 26.74 -14.02 -0.97
CA VAL A 33 25.88 -14.59 0.08
C VAL A 33 24.45 -14.14 -0.15
N LYS A 34 23.55 -15.12 -0.20
CA LYS A 34 22.09 -14.90 -0.23
C LYS A 34 21.54 -15.19 1.16
N LEU A 35 20.93 -14.19 1.77
CA LEU A 35 20.33 -14.27 3.11
C LEU A 35 18.80 -14.25 3.05
N LEU A 36 18.25 -13.62 2.02
CA LEU A 36 16.81 -13.59 1.78
C LEU A 36 16.34 -14.92 1.17
N SER A 37 15.07 -15.24 1.37
CA SER A 37 14.44 -16.34 0.63
C SER A 37 14.41 -16.03 -0.88
N ASN A 38 14.44 -17.06 -1.73
CA ASN A 38 14.42 -16.87 -3.18
C ASN A 38 13.26 -15.99 -3.67
N LYS A 39 12.05 -16.20 -3.12
CA LYS A 39 10.86 -15.40 -3.45
C LYS A 39 11.05 -13.93 -3.06
N ARG A 40 11.63 -13.68 -1.89
CA ARG A 40 11.86 -12.31 -1.39
C ARG A 40 12.94 -11.60 -2.20
N SER A 41 14.06 -12.28 -2.45
CA SER A 41 15.16 -11.80 -3.29
C SER A 41 14.66 -11.43 -4.69
N GLN A 42 13.79 -12.24 -5.29
CA GLN A 42 13.16 -11.95 -6.58
C GLN A 42 12.24 -10.71 -6.52
N ALA A 43 11.39 -10.58 -5.49
CA ALA A 43 10.51 -9.43 -5.35
C ALA A 43 11.30 -8.12 -5.25
N VAL A 44 12.34 -8.09 -4.41
CA VAL A 44 13.23 -6.93 -4.28
C VAL A 44 14.01 -6.68 -5.58
N GLY A 45 14.50 -7.74 -6.25
CA GLY A 45 15.18 -7.62 -7.53
C GLY A 45 14.30 -7.04 -8.64
N ILE A 46 13.01 -7.38 -8.67
CA ILE A 46 12.04 -6.79 -9.60
C ILE A 46 11.88 -5.29 -9.29
N LEU A 47 11.68 -4.92 -8.02
CA LEU A 47 11.59 -3.53 -7.60
C LEU A 47 12.84 -2.73 -8.03
N MET A 48 14.03 -3.27 -7.75
CA MET A 48 15.30 -2.64 -8.15
C MET A 48 15.41 -2.46 -9.67
N SER A 49 14.87 -3.39 -10.45
CA SER A 49 14.93 -3.32 -11.92
C SER A 49 13.93 -2.31 -12.49
N SER A 50 12.79 -2.11 -11.80
CA SER A 50 11.81 -1.07 -12.15
C SER A 50 12.21 0.32 -11.64
N LEU A 51 13.03 0.39 -10.59
CA LEU A 51 13.56 1.65 -10.06
C LEU A 51 14.61 2.20 -11.04
N HIS A 52 14.21 3.18 -11.84
CA HIS A 52 15.13 3.96 -12.67
C HIS A 52 15.69 5.16 -11.89
N LEU A 53 16.07 4.95 -10.63
CA LEU A 53 16.51 5.98 -9.69
C LEU A 53 17.77 5.53 -8.94
N ASP A 54 18.65 6.48 -8.65
CA ASP A 54 19.81 6.23 -7.81
C ASP A 54 19.42 6.30 -6.32
N MET A 55 20.12 5.55 -5.47
CA MET A 55 19.90 5.56 -4.01
C MET A 55 20.04 6.97 -3.41
N LYS A 56 20.86 7.83 -4.02
CA LYS A 56 21.02 9.24 -3.61
C LYS A 56 19.74 10.04 -3.82
N ASP A 57 19.03 9.81 -4.91
CA ASP A 57 17.78 10.50 -5.22
C ASP A 57 16.68 10.04 -4.25
N ILE A 58 16.62 8.74 -3.97
CA ILE A 58 15.72 8.17 -2.95
C ILE A 58 16.00 8.79 -1.58
N GLN A 59 17.27 8.83 -1.16
CA GLN A 59 17.65 9.43 0.11
C GLN A 59 17.29 10.92 0.17
N HIS A 60 17.58 11.68 -0.89
CA HIS A 60 17.25 13.10 -0.95
C HIS A 60 15.74 13.33 -0.84
N ALA A 61 14.94 12.60 -1.61
CA ALA A 61 13.48 12.66 -1.59
C ALA A 61 12.92 12.36 -0.18
N VAL A 62 13.37 11.27 0.43
CA VAL A 62 12.86 10.84 1.76
C VAL A 62 13.30 11.78 2.88
N VAL A 63 14.57 12.22 2.89
CA VAL A 63 15.10 13.09 3.94
C VAL A 63 14.47 14.48 3.89
N ASN A 64 14.28 15.02 2.68
CA ASN A 64 13.69 16.35 2.48
C ASN A 64 12.16 16.34 2.38
N LEU A 65 11.54 15.17 2.48
CA LEU A 65 10.09 14.98 2.30
C LEU A 65 9.61 15.54 0.94
N ASP A 66 10.42 15.37 -0.09
CA ASP A 66 10.20 15.86 -1.45
C ASP A 66 9.79 14.69 -2.36
N ASN A 67 8.55 14.72 -2.85
CA ASN A 67 7.99 13.74 -3.76
C ASN A 67 7.87 14.25 -5.22
N SER A 68 8.63 15.29 -5.58
CA SER A 68 8.68 15.80 -6.97
C SER A 68 9.58 14.96 -7.89
N VAL A 69 10.65 14.40 -7.33
CA VAL A 69 11.64 13.56 -8.05
C VAL A 69 11.28 12.08 -7.98
N VAL A 70 10.77 11.64 -6.82
CA VAL A 70 10.32 10.27 -6.59
C VAL A 70 8.83 10.29 -6.35
N ASP A 71 8.07 9.68 -7.26
CA ASP A 71 6.61 9.68 -7.20
C ASP A 71 6.07 8.83 -6.02
N LEU A 72 4.78 9.03 -5.71
CA LEU A 72 4.12 8.37 -4.59
C LEU A 72 4.02 6.85 -4.77
N GLU A 73 3.88 6.36 -6.00
CA GLU A 73 3.81 4.93 -6.29
C GLU A 73 5.14 4.25 -5.99
N THR A 74 6.24 4.88 -6.39
CA THR A 74 7.60 4.43 -6.11
C THR A 74 7.88 4.46 -4.61
N LEU A 75 7.51 5.54 -3.91
CA LEU A 75 7.65 5.63 -2.45
C LEU A 75 6.84 4.54 -1.73
N GLN A 76 5.61 4.27 -2.18
CA GLN A 76 4.78 3.19 -1.66
C GLN A 76 5.45 1.83 -1.88
N ALA A 77 5.95 1.57 -3.08
CA ALA A 77 6.62 0.31 -3.41
C ALA A 77 7.90 0.10 -2.57
N LEU A 78 8.70 1.15 -2.38
CA LEU A 78 9.87 1.15 -1.50
C LEU A 78 9.47 0.89 -0.03
N TYR A 79 8.39 1.53 0.43
CA TYR A 79 7.87 1.32 1.78
C TYR A 79 7.43 -0.13 1.99
N GLU A 80 6.64 -0.70 1.09
CA GLU A 80 6.14 -2.08 1.21
C GLU A 80 7.24 -3.12 1.11
N ASN A 81 8.30 -2.84 0.35
CA ASN A 81 9.39 -3.77 0.12
C ASN A 81 10.62 -3.54 0.99
N ARG A 82 10.60 -2.56 1.89
CA ARG A 82 11.70 -2.34 2.85
C ARG A 82 12.01 -3.59 3.67
N ALA A 83 13.25 -3.67 4.16
CA ALA A 83 13.68 -4.78 4.99
C ALA A 83 12.81 -4.88 6.26
N GLN A 84 12.38 -6.10 6.59
CA GLN A 84 11.81 -6.38 7.90
C GLN A 84 12.92 -6.48 8.95
N SER A 85 12.58 -6.30 10.23
CA SER A 85 13.57 -6.26 11.31
C SER A 85 14.47 -7.51 11.37
N ASP A 86 13.90 -8.70 11.11
CA ASP A 86 14.65 -9.96 11.09
C ASP A 86 15.56 -10.11 9.85
N GLU A 87 15.14 -9.58 8.71
CA GLU A 87 15.93 -9.54 7.47
C GLU A 87 17.13 -8.60 7.66
N LEU A 88 16.87 -7.43 8.22
CA LEU A 88 17.90 -6.41 8.47
C LEU A 88 18.93 -6.91 9.49
N GLU A 89 18.51 -7.56 10.57
CA GLU A 89 19.42 -8.14 11.56
C GLU A 89 20.38 -9.16 10.92
N LYS A 90 19.88 -10.04 10.04
CA LYS A 90 20.70 -11.03 9.31
C LYS A 90 21.73 -10.34 8.41
N ILE A 91 21.28 -9.32 7.68
CA ILE A 91 22.12 -8.53 6.76
C ILE A 91 23.22 -7.80 7.54
N GLU A 92 22.88 -7.11 8.62
CA GLU A 92 23.85 -6.41 9.46
C GLU A 92 24.84 -7.35 10.14
N LYS A 93 24.36 -8.48 10.67
CA LYS A 93 25.22 -9.48 11.32
C LYS A 93 26.25 -10.03 10.34
N HIS A 94 25.86 -10.29 9.09
CA HIS A 94 26.77 -10.68 8.03
C HIS A 94 27.78 -9.57 7.71
N GLY A 95 27.33 -8.32 7.60
CA GLY A 95 28.18 -7.16 7.35
C GLY A 95 29.24 -6.95 8.44
N ARG A 96 28.89 -7.12 9.72
CA ARG A 96 29.82 -7.02 10.85
C ARG A 96 30.84 -8.16 10.86
N SER A 97 30.39 -9.41 10.71
CA SER A 97 31.24 -10.61 10.70
C SER A 97 32.22 -10.65 9.51
N SER A 98 31.88 -9.96 8.42
CA SER A 98 32.66 -9.92 7.19
C SER A 98 33.81 -8.89 7.22
N LYS A 99 33.71 -7.83 8.03
CA LYS A 99 34.77 -6.80 8.13
C LYS A 99 36.08 -7.34 8.72
N ASP A 100 36.00 -8.42 9.51
CA ASP A 100 37.13 -9.02 10.20
C ASP A 100 37.80 -10.16 9.41
N LYS A 101 37.35 -10.44 8.17
CA LYS A 101 37.84 -11.57 7.37
C LYS A 101 38.22 -11.14 5.96
N GLU A 102 39.49 -11.33 5.62
CA GLU A 102 40.11 -11.02 4.31
C GLU A 102 39.46 -11.76 3.12
N ASN A 103 38.68 -12.81 3.38
CA ASN A 103 37.97 -13.62 2.37
C ASN A 103 36.43 -13.57 2.51
N ALA A 104 35.89 -12.50 3.09
CA ALA A 104 34.44 -12.41 3.27
C ALA A 104 33.70 -12.21 1.94
N LYS A 105 32.68 -13.03 1.73
CA LYS A 105 31.81 -12.97 0.56
C LYS A 105 30.88 -11.76 0.65
N SER A 106 30.79 -10.97 -0.43
CA SER A 106 29.84 -9.87 -0.53
C SER A 106 28.39 -10.38 -0.49
N LEU A 107 27.48 -9.57 0.04
CA LEU A 107 26.03 -9.77 -0.07
C LEU A 107 25.61 -9.78 -1.54
N ASP A 108 24.51 -10.45 -1.87
CA ASP A 108 23.87 -10.30 -3.18
C ASP A 108 23.19 -8.92 -3.29
N LYS A 109 22.88 -8.48 -4.52
CA LYS A 109 22.39 -7.12 -4.80
C LYS A 109 21.11 -6.75 -4.04
N PRO A 110 20.09 -7.63 -3.90
CA PRO A 110 18.88 -7.30 -3.14
C PRO A 110 19.15 -6.97 -1.67
N GLU A 111 20.01 -7.75 -1.01
CA GLU A 111 20.43 -7.52 0.37
C GLU A 111 21.20 -6.20 0.51
N GLN A 112 22.08 -5.87 -0.44
CA GLN A 112 22.79 -4.59 -0.46
C GLN A 112 21.82 -3.41 -0.58
N PHE A 113 20.86 -3.50 -1.51
CA PHE A 113 19.85 -2.46 -1.70
C PHE A 113 19.00 -2.23 -0.45
N LEU A 114 18.52 -3.31 0.17
CA LEU A 114 17.77 -3.22 1.41
C LEU A 114 18.59 -2.63 2.56
N TYR A 115 19.88 -2.98 2.63
CA TYR A 115 20.79 -2.39 3.61
C TYR A 115 20.96 -0.89 3.38
N GLU A 116 21.27 -0.46 2.16
CA GLU A 116 21.42 0.97 1.83
C GLU A 116 20.15 1.77 2.14
N LEU A 117 18.97 1.23 1.80
CA LEU A 117 17.68 1.85 2.12
C LEU A 117 17.50 2.02 3.64
N SER A 118 17.95 1.05 4.44
CA SER A 118 17.89 1.11 5.91
C SER A 118 18.81 2.17 6.53
N LEU A 119 19.84 2.61 5.81
CA LEU A 119 20.75 3.66 6.27
C LEU A 119 20.10 5.06 6.20
N ILE A 120 18.98 5.19 5.48
CA ILE A 120 18.21 6.44 5.44
C ILE A 120 17.54 6.64 6.82
N PRO A 121 17.85 7.73 7.54
CA PRO A 121 17.33 7.94 8.89
C PRO A 121 15.80 8.02 8.91
N ASN A 122 15.16 7.18 9.73
CA ASN A 122 13.71 7.12 9.88
C ASN A 122 12.97 6.92 8.55
N PHE A 123 13.53 6.10 7.66
CA PHE A 123 12.97 5.84 6.33
C PHE A 123 11.47 5.53 6.37
N SER A 124 11.07 4.56 7.21
CA SER A 124 9.68 4.09 7.30
C SER A 124 8.74 5.22 7.71
N GLU A 125 9.10 5.96 8.76
CA GLU A 125 8.28 7.04 9.31
C GLU A 125 8.15 8.19 8.31
N ARG A 126 9.24 8.57 7.66
CA ARG A 126 9.24 9.66 6.67
C ARG A 126 8.40 9.34 5.45
N VAL A 127 8.57 8.15 4.87
CA VAL A 127 7.78 7.72 3.71
C VAL A 127 6.30 7.62 4.10
N PHE A 128 5.98 7.08 5.28
CA PHE A 128 4.62 7.09 5.81
C PHE A 128 4.05 8.50 5.89
N CYS A 129 4.80 9.48 6.41
CA CYS A 129 4.36 10.87 6.46
C CYS A 129 4.09 11.47 5.08
N ILE A 130 4.95 11.22 4.08
CA ILE A 130 4.76 11.71 2.71
C ILE A 130 3.46 11.13 2.11
N LEU A 131 3.28 9.82 2.20
CA LEU A 131 2.11 9.12 1.69
C LEU A 131 0.82 9.59 2.39
N PHE A 132 0.86 9.70 3.71
CA PHE A 132 -0.25 10.23 4.50
C PHE A 132 -0.60 11.66 4.10
N GLN A 133 0.39 12.55 4.02
CA GLN A 133 0.19 13.95 3.64
C GLN A 133 -0.47 14.08 2.26
N SER A 134 -0.10 13.22 1.31
CA SER A 134 -0.67 13.25 -0.05
C SER A 134 -2.18 12.97 -0.08
N THR A 135 -2.70 12.17 0.85
CA THR A 135 -4.12 11.77 0.91
C THR A 135 -4.92 12.48 2.00
N PHE A 136 -4.24 13.21 2.89
CA PHE A 136 -4.86 13.79 4.09
C PHE A 136 -5.97 14.79 3.75
N SER A 137 -5.70 15.74 2.84
CA SER A 137 -6.64 16.83 2.51
C SER A 137 -7.96 16.30 1.94
N GLU A 138 -7.88 15.33 1.02
CA GLU A 138 -9.06 14.70 0.44
C GLU A 138 -9.83 13.91 1.51
N SER A 139 -9.12 13.13 2.32
CA SER A 139 -9.69 12.31 3.38
C SER A 139 -10.45 13.16 4.41
N ILE A 140 -9.83 14.22 4.91
CA ILE A 140 -10.46 15.10 5.91
C ILE A 140 -11.63 15.87 5.32
N CYS A 141 -11.53 16.34 4.06
CA CYS A 141 -12.64 17.00 3.38
C CYS A 141 -13.82 16.05 3.13
N SER A 142 -13.56 14.79 2.81
CA SER A 142 -14.60 13.76 2.66
C SER A 142 -15.34 13.51 3.99
N ILE A 143 -14.59 13.34 5.08
CA ILE A 143 -15.15 13.16 6.42
C ILE A 143 -15.99 14.38 6.83
N ARG A 144 -15.45 15.59 6.67
CA ARG A 144 -16.14 16.83 7.03
C ARG A 144 -17.46 16.99 6.29
N ARG A 145 -17.49 16.74 4.97
CA ARG A 145 -18.72 16.80 4.16
C ARG A 145 -19.79 15.82 4.66
N LYS A 146 -19.40 14.60 5.03
CA LYS A 146 -20.33 13.59 5.58
C LYS A 146 -20.92 14.03 6.91
N LEU A 147 -20.10 14.61 7.80
CA LEU A 147 -20.54 15.13 9.09
C LEU A 147 -21.48 16.34 8.94
N GLU A 148 -21.13 17.29 8.08
CA GLU A 148 -21.98 18.45 7.79
C GLU A 148 -23.34 18.02 7.22
N LEU A 149 -23.36 17.04 6.31
CA LEU A 149 -24.60 16.49 5.76
C LEU A 149 -25.46 15.83 6.85
N LEU A 150 -24.85 15.01 7.71
CA LEU A 150 -25.54 14.36 8.81
C LEU A 150 -26.12 15.38 9.79
N GLN A 151 -25.34 16.41 10.14
CA GLN A 151 -25.81 17.48 11.01
C GLN A 151 -26.99 18.22 10.39
N LYS A 152 -26.90 18.63 9.12
CA LYS A 152 -28.00 19.29 8.40
C LYS A 152 -29.24 18.42 8.33
N LEU A 153 -29.08 17.11 8.10
CA LEU A 153 -30.19 16.17 8.10
C LEU A 153 -30.88 16.10 9.47
N CYS A 154 -30.11 15.94 10.55
CA CYS A 154 -30.65 15.92 11.90
C CYS A 154 -31.38 17.21 12.26
N GLU A 155 -30.83 18.37 11.92
CA GLU A 155 -31.47 19.67 12.15
C GLU A 155 -32.77 19.80 11.35
N THR A 156 -32.76 19.39 10.08
CA THR A 156 -33.95 19.43 9.22
C THR A 156 -35.04 18.50 9.76
N LEU A 157 -34.70 17.30 10.22
CA LEU A 157 -35.66 16.35 10.77
C LEU A 157 -36.24 16.80 12.13
N LYS A 158 -35.45 17.50 12.94
CA LYS A 158 -35.88 17.98 14.27
C LYS A 158 -36.65 19.30 14.23
N HIS A 159 -36.23 20.23 13.39
CA HIS A 159 -36.72 21.61 13.40
C HIS A 159 -37.41 22.03 12.10
N GLY A 160 -37.37 21.19 11.07
CA GLY A 160 -38.04 21.45 9.80
C GLY A 160 -39.55 21.49 9.97
N SER A 161 -40.14 22.67 9.85
CA SER A 161 -41.59 22.89 9.98
C SER A 161 -42.40 21.99 9.04
N GLY A 162 -41.96 21.84 7.78
CA GLY A 162 -42.62 20.96 6.80
C GLY A 162 -42.61 19.48 7.22
N VAL A 163 -41.51 19.00 7.81
CA VAL A 163 -41.44 17.61 8.32
C VAL A 163 -42.43 17.44 9.46
N MET A 164 -42.46 18.36 10.43
CA MET A 164 -43.38 18.32 11.57
C MET A 164 -44.84 18.42 11.14
N GLN A 165 -45.15 19.24 10.13
CA GLN A 165 -46.50 19.35 9.58
C GLN A 165 -46.95 18.03 8.94
N VAL A 166 -46.10 17.39 8.13
CA VAL A 166 -46.43 16.09 7.51
C VAL A 166 -46.63 15.02 8.58
N LEU A 167 -45.74 14.93 9.57
CA LEU A 167 -45.89 13.98 10.67
C LEU A 167 -47.17 14.23 11.49
N GLY A 168 -47.50 15.50 11.76
CA GLY A 168 -48.73 15.89 12.43
C GLY A 168 -50.00 15.51 11.64
N LEU A 169 -49.99 15.70 10.32
CA LEU A 169 -51.09 15.27 9.45
C LEU A 169 -51.27 13.75 9.44
N VAL A 170 -50.16 13.00 9.35
CA VAL A 170 -50.20 11.53 9.44
C VAL A 170 -50.78 11.08 10.77
N LEU A 171 -50.41 11.73 11.88
CA LEU A 171 -50.97 11.44 13.20
C LEU A 171 -52.48 11.75 13.25
N ALA A 172 -52.88 12.92 12.76
CA ALA A 172 -54.28 13.35 12.76
C ALA A 172 -55.17 12.40 11.94
N PHE A 173 -54.76 12.04 10.72
CA PHE A 173 -55.49 11.08 9.90
C PHE A 173 -55.49 9.68 10.52
N GLY A 174 -54.36 9.23 11.05
CA GLY A 174 -54.26 7.95 11.75
C GLY A 174 -55.22 7.86 12.94
N ASN A 175 -55.26 8.88 13.79
CA ASN A 175 -56.18 8.94 14.93
C ASN A 175 -57.64 8.98 14.49
N TYR A 176 -57.98 9.77 13.46
CA TYR A 176 -59.33 9.82 12.90
C TYR A 176 -59.79 8.46 12.37
N MET A 177 -58.96 7.79 11.56
CA MET A 177 -59.27 6.48 10.98
C MET A 177 -59.36 5.37 12.04
N ASN A 178 -58.63 5.48 13.14
CA ASN A 178 -58.60 4.49 14.21
C ASN A 178 -59.46 4.87 15.44
N GLY A 179 -60.27 5.94 15.36
CA GLY A 179 -60.98 6.54 16.50
C GLY A 179 -61.89 5.61 17.32
N GLY A 180 -62.33 4.48 16.76
CA GLY A 180 -63.11 3.45 17.46
C GLY A 180 -62.28 2.42 18.24
N ASN A 181 -60.95 2.49 18.17
CA ASN A 181 -60.05 1.59 18.88
C ASN A 181 -59.36 2.33 20.03
N ASN A 182 -59.68 1.95 21.27
CA ASN A 182 -59.14 2.54 22.51
C ASN A 182 -57.61 2.52 22.62
N THR A 183 -56.90 1.75 21.78
CA THR A 183 -55.42 1.70 21.76
C THR A 183 -54.78 2.39 20.57
N ARG A 184 -55.55 2.76 19.54
CA ARG A 184 -55.01 3.27 18.26
C ARG A 184 -55.61 4.60 17.80
N GLY A 185 -56.78 4.98 18.31
CA GLY A 185 -57.49 6.19 17.89
C GLY A 185 -57.11 7.48 18.63
N GLN A 186 -56.24 7.39 19.65
CA GLN A 186 -55.83 8.49 20.53
C GLN A 186 -54.32 8.43 20.80
N ALA A 187 -53.51 8.25 19.75
CA ALA A 187 -52.06 8.18 19.88
C ALA A 187 -51.44 9.58 19.97
N ASP A 188 -50.39 9.71 20.78
CA ASP A 188 -49.57 10.94 20.88
C ASP A 188 -48.42 10.97 19.84
N GLY A 189 -48.20 9.86 19.14
CA GLY A 189 -47.16 9.70 18.14
C GLY A 189 -47.16 8.32 17.51
N PHE A 190 -46.27 8.10 16.56
CA PHE A 190 -46.12 6.83 15.86
C PHE A 190 -44.65 6.55 15.53
N GLY A 191 -44.30 5.28 15.35
CA GLY A 191 -42.99 4.88 14.85
C GLY A 191 -42.82 5.23 13.37
N LEU A 192 -41.65 5.74 12.98
CA LEU A 192 -41.37 6.15 11.59
C LEU A 192 -41.45 4.99 10.58
N ASP A 193 -41.45 3.73 11.06
CA ASP A 193 -41.68 2.53 10.25
C ASP A 193 -43.08 2.47 9.63
N ILE A 194 -44.02 3.30 10.07
CA ILE A 194 -45.34 3.43 9.45
C ILE A 194 -45.30 4.23 8.14
N LEU A 195 -44.33 5.15 7.97
CA LEU A 195 -44.32 6.07 6.82
C LEU A 195 -44.29 5.33 5.46
N PRO A 196 -43.48 4.27 5.27
CA PRO A 196 -43.52 3.50 4.03
C PRO A 196 -44.84 2.76 3.77
N LYS A 197 -45.64 2.49 4.81
CA LYS A 197 -46.91 1.77 4.74
C LYS A 197 -48.08 2.68 4.36
N LEU A 198 -47.90 4.01 4.42
CA LEU A 198 -48.95 4.97 4.05
C LEU A 198 -49.40 4.81 2.60
N LYS A 199 -48.51 4.38 1.71
CA LYS A 199 -48.83 4.09 0.30
C LYS A 199 -49.85 2.96 0.13
N ASP A 200 -49.99 2.09 1.12
CA ASP A 200 -50.86 0.91 1.06
C ASP A 200 -52.30 1.23 1.52
N VAL A 201 -52.53 2.46 2.02
CA VAL A 201 -53.86 2.95 2.39
C VAL A 201 -54.62 3.33 1.12
N LYS A 202 -55.68 2.57 0.81
CA LYS A 202 -56.53 2.79 -0.36
C LYS A 202 -57.70 3.72 -0.05
N SER A 203 -58.06 4.56 -1.00
CA SER A 203 -59.31 5.33 -0.97
C SER A 203 -60.52 4.40 -1.14
N SER A 204 -61.64 4.76 -0.53
CA SER A 204 -62.94 4.12 -0.75
C SER A 204 -63.55 4.45 -2.12
N VAL A 205 -62.97 5.42 -2.83
CA VAL A 205 -63.35 5.72 -4.21
C VAL A 205 -62.57 4.79 -5.13
N SER A 206 -63.20 3.67 -5.49
CA SER A 206 -62.93 3.05 -6.78
C SER A 206 -63.28 4.11 -7.83
N ILE A 207 -62.29 4.62 -8.57
CA ILE A 207 -62.58 5.36 -9.79
C ILE A 207 -63.41 4.38 -10.63
N LEU A 208 -64.70 4.66 -10.78
CA LEU A 208 -65.54 4.01 -11.78
C LEU A 208 -64.86 4.33 -13.10
N SER A 209 -64.13 3.35 -13.62
CA SER A 209 -63.64 3.35 -14.99
C SER A 209 -64.86 3.47 -15.89
N GLU A 210 -65.02 4.63 -16.54
CA GLU A 210 -65.91 4.82 -17.69
C GLU A 210 -65.65 3.77 -18.78
#